data_AF-A0A2V7TVY7-F1
#
_entry.id   AF-A0A2V7TVY7-F1
#
_cell.length_a   1.000
_cell.length_b   1.000
_cell.length_c   1.000
_cell.angle_alpha   90.00
_cell.angle_beta   90.00
_cell.angle_gamma   90.00
#
_symmetry.space_group_name_H-M   'P 1'
#
loop_
_entity.id
_entity.type
_entity.pdbx_description
1 polymer ?
#
loop_
_entity_poly.entity_id
_entity_poly.type
_entity_poly.pdbx_seq_one_letter_code
_entity_poly.pdbx_strand_id
1 'polypeptide(L)'
;MRGAFVVVALLACAARAAGQDSFPDGPGKDITVRVCGACHSASRSAAVRLTRGGWQDVIAKMVSLGAKGSDTELAAVLDYLSANFKGDAPKPVNMNTARAIDLESVAGLLRKESAALIAYRTKHGPCKTLQDLKNIPGVDFRKIERRRDRLVCI
;
A
#
# COMPACT_ATOMS: atom_id res chain seq x y z
N MET A 1 -20.70 38.97 57.93
CA MET A 1 -21.45 37.96 57.15
C MET A 1 -20.73 37.79 55.82
N ARG A 2 -19.93 36.72 55.66
CA ARG A 2 -19.20 36.42 54.41
C ARG A 2 -19.80 35.12 53.85
N GLY A 3 -20.59 35.23 52.79
CA GLY A 3 -21.14 34.08 52.08
C GLY A 3 -20.07 33.44 51.20
N ALA A 4 -19.83 32.15 51.40
CA ALA A 4 -18.93 31.37 50.54
C ALA A 4 -19.74 30.83 49.36
N PHE A 5 -19.42 31.29 48.14
CA PHE A 5 -19.88 30.67 46.90
C PHE A 5 -18.98 29.46 46.59
N VAL A 6 -19.55 28.26 46.64
CA VAL A 6 -18.87 27.04 46.17
C VAL A 6 -19.11 26.95 44.66
N VAL A 7 -18.05 27.19 43.88
CA VAL A 7 -18.03 26.93 42.44
C VAL A 7 -17.77 25.44 42.23
N VAL A 8 -18.80 24.69 41.83
CA VAL A 8 -18.65 23.30 41.40
C VAL A 8 -18.06 23.31 40.00
N ALA A 9 -16.77 23.02 39.90
CA ALA A 9 -16.11 22.83 38.61
C ALA A 9 -16.58 21.50 37.99
N LEU A 10 -17.41 21.59 36.95
CA LEU A 10 -17.75 20.47 36.07
C LEU A 10 -16.49 20.03 35.31
N LEU A 11 -15.82 18.98 35.79
CA LEU A 11 -14.83 18.25 34.99
C LEU A 11 -15.56 17.55 33.83
N ALA A 12 -15.52 18.16 32.66
CA ALA A 12 -15.87 17.49 31.42
C ALA A 12 -14.79 16.45 31.10
N CYS A 13 -15.06 15.17 31.36
CA CYS A 13 -14.31 14.07 30.76
C CYS A 13 -14.53 14.11 29.24
N ALA A 14 -13.57 14.67 28.50
CA ALA A 14 -13.51 14.50 27.05
C ALA A 14 -13.24 13.02 26.75
N ALA A 15 -14.29 12.28 26.37
CA ALA A 15 -14.15 10.93 25.83
C ALA A 15 -13.39 11.04 24.50
N ARG A 16 -12.10 10.67 24.50
CA ARG A 16 -11.33 10.51 23.27
C ARG A 16 -11.94 9.38 22.45
N ALA A 17 -12.38 9.68 21.24
CA ALA A 17 -12.88 8.68 20.30
C ALA A 17 -11.75 7.71 19.93
N ALA A 18 -11.97 6.42 20.17
CA ALA A 18 -11.07 5.32 19.81
C ALA A 18 -10.86 5.29 18.29
N GLY A 19 -9.80 5.96 17.83
CA GLY A 19 -9.50 6.17 16.42
C GLY A 19 -8.40 7.20 16.21
N GLN A 20 -8.29 8.19 17.11
CA GLN A 20 -7.23 9.21 17.06
C GLN A 20 -5.85 8.70 17.49
N ASP A 21 -5.78 7.64 18.30
CA ASP A 21 -4.51 7.18 18.91
C ASP A 21 -3.55 6.50 17.91
N SER A 22 -4.05 6.08 16.74
CA SER A 22 -3.25 5.41 15.70
C SER A 22 -2.63 6.37 14.66
N PHE A 23 -2.92 7.66 14.75
CA PHE A 23 -2.50 8.67 13.79
C PHE A 23 -1.52 9.66 14.43
N PRO A 24 -0.25 9.75 13.97
CA PRO A 24 0.72 10.71 14.50
C PRO A 24 0.22 12.15 14.41
N ASP A 25 0.47 12.96 15.44
CA ASP A 25 0.11 14.38 15.40
C ASP A 25 0.87 15.11 14.29
N GLY A 26 0.18 15.99 13.56
CA GLY A 26 0.79 16.79 12.50
C GLY A 26 -0.22 17.39 11.51
N PRO A 27 0.25 18.30 10.64
CA PRO A 27 -0.59 18.94 9.62
C PRO A 27 -1.24 17.89 8.73
N GLY A 28 -2.57 17.92 8.60
CA GLY A 28 -3.30 16.97 7.79
C GLY A 28 -3.90 15.78 8.56
N LYS A 29 -3.62 15.63 9.86
CA LYS A 29 -4.20 14.55 10.69
C LYS A 29 -5.73 14.59 10.70
N ASP A 30 -6.32 15.71 11.08
CA ASP A 30 -7.78 15.81 11.28
C ASP A 30 -8.56 15.61 9.98
N ILE A 31 -8.06 16.19 8.88
CA ILE A 31 -8.64 15.97 7.55
C ILE A 31 -8.53 14.50 7.12
N THR A 32 -7.39 13.85 7.39
CA THR A 32 -7.21 12.42 7.09
C THR A 32 -8.17 11.55 7.89
N VAL A 33 -8.27 11.77 9.21
CA VAL A 33 -9.18 11.00 10.06
C VAL A 33 -10.64 11.22 9.63
N ARG A 34 -11.04 12.45 9.28
CA ARG A 34 -12.39 12.74 8.79
C ARG A 34 -12.70 12.07 7.46
N VAL A 35 -11.82 12.23 6.46
CA VAL A 35 -12.06 11.71 5.10
C VAL A 35 -12.01 10.18 5.09
N CYS A 36 -10.97 9.58 5.69
CA CYS A 36 -10.81 8.12 5.72
C CYS A 36 -11.73 7.43 6.72
N GLY A 37 -12.22 8.16 7.73
CA GLY A 37 -13.12 7.66 8.77
C GLY A 37 -14.61 7.67 8.42
N ALA A 38 -14.98 8.24 7.26
CA ALA A 38 -16.39 8.47 6.92
C ALA A 38 -17.22 7.20 6.70
N CYS A 39 -16.59 6.10 6.27
CA CYS A 39 -17.27 4.84 5.93
C CYS A 39 -16.78 3.62 6.74
N HIS A 40 -15.54 3.64 7.24
CA HIS A 40 -14.95 2.61 8.09
C HIS A 40 -13.90 3.26 9.01
N SER A 41 -13.39 2.53 10.01
CA SER A 41 -12.35 3.09 10.88
C SER A 41 -11.15 3.61 10.07
N ALA A 42 -10.75 4.84 10.35
CA ALA A 42 -9.53 5.42 9.79
C ALA A 42 -8.29 4.60 10.18
N SER A 43 -8.30 3.89 11.32
CA SER A 43 -7.17 3.06 11.75
C SER A 43 -6.79 1.95 10.76
N ARG A 44 -7.67 1.59 9.82
CA ARG A 44 -7.32 0.69 8.70
C ARG A 44 -6.19 1.24 7.85
N SER A 45 -6.14 2.56 7.59
CA SER A 45 -5.02 3.15 6.85
C SER A 45 -3.76 3.22 7.71
N ALA A 46 -3.88 3.42 9.03
CA ALA A 46 -2.73 3.43 9.93
C ALA A 46 -1.99 2.07 10.02
N ALA A 47 -2.64 0.96 9.62
CA ALA A 47 -2.02 -0.37 9.55
C ALA A 47 -1.22 -0.61 8.26
N VAL A 48 -1.33 0.27 7.28
CA VAL A 48 -0.75 0.11 5.94
C VAL A 48 0.50 0.98 5.81
N ARG A 49 1.50 0.52 5.05
CA ARG A 49 2.70 1.29 4.71
C ARG A 49 2.88 1.23 3.19
N LEU A 50 2.81 2.38 2.53
CA LEU A 50 2.86 2.47 1.07
C LEU A 50 3.78 3.59 0.63
N THR A 51 4.26 3.48 -0.61
CA THR A 51 4.84 4.62 -1.32
C THR A 51 3.79 5.71 -1.51
N ARG A 52 4.22 6.94 -1.83
CA ARG A 52 3.29 8.02 -2.19
C ARG A 52 2.34 7.62 -3.31
N GLY A 53 2.85 6.95 -4.35
CA GLY A 53 2.01 6.41 -5.44
C GLY A 53 0.98 5.39 -4.94
N GLY A 54 1.38 4.46 -4.08
CA GLY A 54 0.45 3.51 -3.48
C GLY A 54 -0.63 4.18 -2.63
N TRP A 55 -0.30 5.23 -1.89
CA TRP A 55 -1.30 6.02 -1.16
C TRP A 55 -2.26 6.77 -2.10
N GLN A 56 -1.75 7.32 -3.19
CA GLN A 56 -2.58 7.95 -4.22
C GLN A 56 -3.57 6.95 -4.83
N ASP A 57 -3.14 5.72 -5.11
CA ASP A 57 -4.02 4.65 -5.61
C ASP A 57 -5.12 4.28 -4.61
N VAL A 58 -4.77 4.20 -3.32
CA VAL A 58 -5.76 3.95 -2.26
C VAL A 58 -6.78 5.08 -2.17
N ILE A 59 -6.34 6.34 -2.19
CA ILE A 59 -7.23 7.50 -2.14
C ILE A 59 -8.15 7.49 -3.36
N ALA A 60 -7.60 7.32 -4.56
CA ALA A 60 -8.38 7.24 -5.79
C ALA A 60 -9.40 6.09 -5.73
N LYS A 61 -9.00 4.93 -5.19
CA LYS A 61 -9.90 3.80 -5.00
C LYS A 61 -11.02 4.14 -4.02
N MET A 62 -10.74 4.79 -2.89
CA MET A 62 -11.77 5.17 -1.93
C MET A 62 -12.73 6.22 -2.50
N VAL A 63 -12.23 7.18 -3.27
CA VAL A 63 -13.07 8.15 -4.00
C VAL A 63 -13.98 7.43 -5.00
N SER A 64 -13.45 6.47 -5.77
CA SER A 64 -14.26 5.65 -6.70
C SER A 64 -15.35 4.82 -5.99
N LEU A 65 -15.18 4.55 -4.69
CA LEU A 65 -16.14 3.84 -3.86
C LEU A 65 -17.06 4.79 -3.06
N GLY A 66 -16.95 6.11 -3.27
CA GLY A 66 -17.85 7.11 -2.70
C GLY A 66 -17.28 7.97 -1.57
N ALA A 67 -15.99 7.86 -1.24
CA ALA A 67 -15.36 8.81 -0.32
C ALA A 67 -15.42 10.24 -0.90
N LYS A 68 -15.75 11.22 -0.06
CA LYS A 68 -15.91 12.62 -0.46
C LYS A 68 -14.78 13.48 0.11
N GLY A 69 -14.21 14.32 -0.73
CA GLY A 69 -13.23 15.36 -0.37
C GLY A 69 -12.94 16.23 -1.60
N SER A 70 -12.62 17.50 -1.38
CA SER A 70 -12.13 18.38 -2.46
C SER A 70 -10.70 17.98 -2.88
N ASP A 71 -10.25 18.42 -4.05
CA ASP A 71 -8.89 18.13 -4.53
C ASP A 71 -7.83 18.61 -3.53
N THR A 72 -8.03 19.77 -2.90
CA THR A 72 -7.14 20.30 -1.86
C THR A 72 -7.13 19.43 -0.61
N GLU A 73 -8.30 18.94 -0.19
CA GLU A 73 -8.40 18.03 0.96
C GLU A 73 -7.70 16.69 0.67
N LEU A 74 -7.93 16.11 -0.51
CA LEU A 74 -7.31 14.84 -0.93
C LEU A 74 -5.80 14.97 -1.08
N ALA A 75 -5.31 16.12 -1.54
CA ALA A 75 -3.87 16.42 -1.56
C ALA A 75 -3.28 16.46 -0.15
N ALA A 76 -3.93 17.13 0.81
CA ALA A 76 -3.49 17.17 2.20
C ALA A 76 -3.50 15.76 2.85
N VAL A 77 -4.51 14.94 2.52
CA VAL A 77 -4.58 13.53 2.95
C VAL A 77 -3.40 12.74 2.38
N LEU A 78 -3.09 12.89 1.08
CA LEU A 78 -1.97 12.21 0.44
C LEU A 78 -0.63 12.61 1.08
N ASP A 79 -0.43 13.90 1.35
CA ASP A 79 0.79 14.40 2.00
C ASP A 79 0.95 13.83 3.40
N TYR A 80 -0.11 13.89 4.20
CA TYR A 80 -0.09 13.36 5.56
C TYR A 80 0.17 11.84 5.59
N LEU A 81 -0.54 11.05 4.76
CA LEU A 81 -0.36 9.60 4.70
C LEU A 81 1.04 9.23 4.20
N SER A 82 1.56 9.95 3.21
CA SER A 82 2.91 9.73 2.67
C SER A 82 4.01 10.06 3.67
N ALA A 83 3.82 11.09 4.50
CA ALA A 83 4.79 11.49 5.51
C ALA A 83 4.80 10.55 6.72
N ASN A 84 3.63 10.10 7.18
CA ASN A 84 3.49 9.38 8.45
C ASN A 84 3.40 7.85 8.29
N PHE A 85 3.01 7.36 7.12
CA PHE A 85 2.83 5.94 6.83
C PHE A 85 3.57 5.51 5.56
N LYS A 86 4.78 6.05 5.38
CA LYS A 86 5.68 5.68 4.28
C LYS A 86 6.07 4.20 4.36
N GLY A 87 5.92 3.51 3.25
CA GLY A 87 6.50 2.20 3.00
C GLY A 87 7.49 2.25 1.83
N ASP A 88 8.25 1.18 1.69
CA ASP A 88 9.15 1.01 0.56
C ASP A 88 8.41 0.44 -0.65
N ALA A 89 8.90 0.77 -1.85
CA ALA A 89 8.47 0.08 -3.06
C ALA A 89 8.87 -1.39 -2.95
N PRO A 90 8.00 -2.35 -3.33
CA PRO A 90 8.39 -3.75 -3.41
C PRO A 90 9.61 -3.90 -4.31
N LYS A 91 10.64 -4.60 -3.84
CA LYS A 91 11.81 -4.91 -4.67
C LYS A 91 11.37 -5.83 -5.81
N PRO A 92 11.75 -5.53 -7.07
CA PRO A 92 11.46 -6.42 -8.18
C PRO A 92 12.03 -7.83 -7.96
N VAL A 93 11.29 -8.84 -8.41
CA VAL A 93 11.73 -10.23 -8.37
C VAL A 93 12.70 -10.48 -9.52
N ASN A 94 13.90 -10.96 -9.19
CA ASN A 94 14.88 -11.34 -10.18
C ASN A 94 14.56 -12.71 -10.78
N MET A 95 14.21 -12.75 -12.05
CA MET A 95 13.82 -13.96 -12.79
C MET A 95 14.93 -15.02 -12.84
N ASN A 96 16.20 -14.62 -12.67
CA ASN A 96 17.36 -15.51 -12.65
C ASN A 96 17.51 -16.29 -11.34
N THR A 97 17.00 -15.76 -10.23
CA THR A 97 17.19 -16.34 -8.88
C THR A 97 15.89 -16.61 -8.13
N ALA A 98 14.76 -16.07 -8.61
CA ALA A 98 13.42 -16.27 -8.03
C ALA A 98 13.10 -17.73 -7.78
N ARG A 99 12.49 -18.05 -6.64
CA ARG A 99 11.99 -19.41 -6.36
C ARG A 99 10.62 -19.58 -6.99
N ALA A 100 10.14 -20.82 -7.05
CA ALA A 100 8.81 -21.14 -7.60
C ALA A 100 7.70 -20.30 -6.97
N ILE A 101 7.72 -20.12 -5.64
CA ILE A 101 6.73 -19.29 -4.94
C ILE A 101 6.75 -17.82 -5.37
N ASP A 102 7.93 -17.27 -5.68
CA ASP A 102 8.07 -15.86 -6.08
C ASP A 102 7.59 -15.70 -7.54
N LEU A 103 7.89 -16.67 -8.40
CA LEU A 103 7.38 -16.74 -9.77
C LEU A 103 5.84 -16.91 -9.80
N GLU A 104 5.29 -17.71 -8.90
CA GLU A 104 3.85 -17.93 -8.80
C GLU A 104 3.12 -16.69 -8.28
N SER A 105 3.57 -16.15 -7.15
CA SER A 105 2.87 -15.05 -6.46
C SER A 105 3.13 -13.67 -7.07
N VAL A 106 4.36 -13.39 -7.51
CA VAL A 106 4.74 -12.06 -8.01
C VAL A 106 4.66 -11.99 -9.53
N ALA A 107 5.20 -12.98 -10.25
CA ALA A 107 5.12 -13.01 -11.71
C ALA A 107 3.76 -13.55 -12.23
N GLY A 108 2.94 -14.14 -11.34
CA GLY A 108 1.62 -14.67 -11.67
C GLY A 108 1.68 -15.88 -12.59
N LEU A 109 2.76 -16.65 -12.53
CA LEU A 109 2.95 -17.90 -13.28
C LEU A 109 2.26 -19.06 -12.56
N LEU A 110 1.81 -20.06 -13.33
CA LEU A 110 1.34 -21.33 -12.79
C LEU A 110 2.52 -22.18 -12.34
N ARG A 111 2.29 -23.15 -11.44
CA ARG A 111 3.30 -24.12 -11.00
C ARG A 111 4.11 -24.73 -12.15
N LYS A 112 3.43 -25.15 -13.23
CA LYS A 112 4.08 -25.69 -14.43
C LYS A 112 4.93 -24.68 -15.20
N GLU A 113 4.49 -23.41 -15.24
CA GLU A 113 5.22 -22.33 -15.92
C GLU A 113 6.45 -21.92 -15.11
N SER A 114 6.33 -21.83 -13.78
CA SER A 114 7.43 -21.58 -12.87
C SER A 114 8.49 -22.68 -12.94
N ALA A 115 8.07 -23.94 -12.94
CA ALA A 115 8.96 -25.08 -13.14
C ALA A 115 9.68 -25.03 -14.49
N ALA A 116 8.96 -24.71 -15.58
CA ALA A 116 9.54 -24.56 -16.91
C ALA A 116 10.58 -23.44 -16.95
N LEU A 117 10.32 -22.29 -16.31
CA LEU A 117 11.26 -21.18 -16.24
C LEU A 117 12.53 -21.55 -15.47
N ILE A 118 12.38 -22.20 -14.31
CA ILE A 118 13.52 -22.65 -13.49
C ILE A 118 14.37 -23.65 -14.27
N ALA A 119 13.75 -24.65 -14.89
CA ALA A 119 14.45 -25.63 -15.72
C ALA A 119 15.16 -24.96 -16.90
N TYR A 120 14.52 -23.99 -17.54
CA TYR A 120 15.08 -23.26 -18.67
C TYR A 120 16.32 -22.46 -18.28
N ARG A 121 16.28 -21.66 -17.21
CA ARG A 121 17.43 -20.87 -16.76
C ARG A 121 18.59 -21.74 -16.25
N THR A 122 18.31 -22.90 -15.68
CA THR A 122 19.35 -23.87 -15.29
C THR A 122 20.08 -24.45 -16.49
N LYS A 123 19.37 -24.70 -17.60
CA LYS A 123 19.95 -25.32 -18.81
C LYS A 123 20.57 -24.30 -19.78
N HIS A 124 19.99 -23.11 -19.91
CA HIS A 124 20.37 -22.13 -20.95
C HIS A 124 21.07 -20.90 -20.38
N GLY A 125 21.19 -20.80 -19.05
CA GLY A 125 21.75 -19.64 -18.37
C GLY A 125 20.72 -18.55 -18.06
N PRO A 126 21.17 -17.47 -17.42
CA PRO A 126 20.29 -16.37 -16.99
C PRO A 126 19.71 -15.60 -18.19
N CYS A 127 18.49 -15.09 -18.03
CA CYS A 127 17.98 -14.05 -18.92
C CYS A 127 18.77 -12.75 -18.69
N LYS A 128 18.97 -12.01 -19.78
CA LYS A 128 19.52 -10.65 -19.78
C LYS A 128 18.39 -9.62 -19.78
N THR A 129 17.30 -9.95 -20.45
CA THR A 129 16.09 -9.12 -20.55
C THR A 129 14.86 -9.98 -20.31
N LEU A 130 13.75 -9.36 -19.89
CA LEU A 130 12.49 -10.09 -19.74
C LEU A 130 12.05 -10.73 -21.07
N GLN A 131 12.40 -10.13 -22.20
CA GLN A 131 12.06 -10.61 -23.54
C GLN A 131 12.67 -11.98 -23.84
N ASP A 132 13.80 -12.32 -23.22
CA ASP A 132 14.43 -13.64 -23.37
C ASP A 132 13.52 -14.77 -22.86
N LEU A 133 12.60 -14.45 -21.94
CA LEU A 133 11.65 -15.39 -21.36
C LEU A 133 10.55 -15.83 -22.35
N LYS A 134 10.42 -15.17 -23.51
CA LYS A 134 9.54 -15.62 -24.61
C LYS A 134 9.96 -16.98 -25.16
N ASN A 135 11.22 -17.33 -25.02
CA ASN A 135 11.78 -18.57 -25.57
C ASN A 135 11.50 -19.80 -24.69
N ILE A 136 10.88 -19.62 -23.52
CA ILE A 136 10.60 -20.70 -22.58
C ILE A 136 9.34 -21.45 -23.04
N PRO A 137 9.45 -22.71 -23.47
CA PRO A 137 8.27 -23.46 -23.91
C PRO A 137 7.27 -23.64 -22.77
N GLY A 138 6.00 -23.37 -23.06
CA GLY A 138 4.91 -23.55 -22.09
C GLY A 138 4.72 -22.42 -21.09
N VAL A 139 5.49 -21.33 -21.17
CA VAL A 139 5.29 -20.10 -20.37
C VAL A 139 4.54 -19.05 -21.20
N ASP A 140 3.38 -18.59 -20.73
CA ASP A 140 2.68 -17.46 -21.36
C ASP A 140 3.38 -16.13 -21.03
N PHE A 141 4.20 -15.64 -21.97
CA PHE A 141 4.94 -14.40 -21.81
C PHE A 141 4.06 -13.17 -21.49
N ARG A 142 2.78 -13.16 -21.90
CA ARG A 142 1.88 -12.03 -21.56
C ARG A 142 1.70 -11.86 -20.05
N LYS A 143 1.85 -12.93 -19.26
CA LYS A 143 1.79 -12.85 -17.79
C LYS A 143 2.98 -12.09 -17.20
N ILE A 144 4.16 -12.28 -17.78
CA ILE A 144 5.40 -11.57 -17.45
C ILE A 144 5.26 -10.10 -17.86
N GLU A 145 4.83 -9.83 -19.11
CA GLU A 145 4.71 -8.46 -19.61
C GLU A 145 3.74 -7.61 -18.77
N ARG A 146 2.58 -8.16 -18.39
CA ARG A 146 1.61 -7.48 -17.51
C ARG A 146 2.18 -7.10 -16.13
N ARG A 147 3.31 -7.68 -15.73
CA ARG A 147 3.93 -7.47 -14.40
C ARG A 147 5.38 -7.01 -14.51
N ARG A 148 5.79 -6.53 -15.69
CA ARG A 148 7.18 -6.12 -15.97
C ARG A 148 7.78 -5.18 -14.92
N ASP A 149 6.97 -4.29 -14.34
CA ASP A 149 7.43 -3.33 -13.32
C ASP A 149 7.80 -3.99 -11.98
N ARG A 150 7.49 -5.28 -11.80
CA ARG A 150 7.80 -6.08 -10.62
C ARG A 150 8.88 -7.11 -10.89
N LEU A 151 9.44 -7.18 -12.10
CA LEU A 151 10.31 -8.27 -12.55
C LEU A 151 11.58 -7.70 -13.20
N VAL A 152 12.71 -8.35 -12.95
CA VAL A 152 14.00 -7.98 -13.55
C VAL A 152 14.80 -9.23 -13.96
N CYS A 153 15.68 -9.08 -14.93
CA CYS A 153 16.66 -10.09 -15.32
C CYS A 153 18.06 -9.50 -15.07
N ILE A 154 18.58 -9.69 -13.85
CA ILE A 154 19.90 -9.19 -13.43
C ILE A 154 20.70 -10.27 -12.71
#